data_AF-A0AAN7VY04-F1
#
_entry.id   AF-A0AAN7VY04-F1
#
_cell.length_a   1.000
_cell.length_b   1.000
_cell.length_c   1.000
_cell.angle_alpha   90.00
_cell.angle_beta   90.00
_cell.angle_gamma   90.00
#
_symmetry.space_group_name_H-M   'P 1'
#
loop_
_entity.id
_entity.type
_entity.pdbx_description
1 polymer ?
#
loop_
_entity_poly.entity_id
_entity_poly.type
_entity_poly.pdbx_seq_one_letter_code
_entity_poly.pdbx_strand_id
1 'polypeptide(L)'
;MTTKQAQQVSLPHTCIIVKMPPLPDDVLLIIFGHMDIDTFLDVRRLNHHVHGLVQSHIHGLTESVARSTFPGQTKILENVPDNEAASPADCLYWLKNLRYQQLAAILVEFRTGWEHAADDPRGDSLRRALAKAWRILADCAKIAKEVAATEESLLRARPTPASIDEWSDVSTAKYTPLRELELCRRYLMYFETLDFEQFRGYGILMIQLVWCVFNFVVRRTTLYQPVQMHQSDDRRSELWVSSYMLKLGPEAFWRSWWVSKSGSIEEKQSAKAAVEAAWAERDEVTREAESHIIKVISFQIEYITKETRKELRASSHADGNNSMFIDRILSGATSQDLRHQKKEAVDDDRVLPPRIFSEVPLKQVLSDAVTGWTVFPTRLAMCSLGGTRRREADTENHERRKKIQDVNSQYKAVYEEWERDWDVRQGWERQVAVAEKILAQALTSEHNGPA
;
A
#
# COMPACT_ATOMS: atom_id res chain seq x y z
N MET A 1 -38.03 -47.95 -8.90
CA MET A 1 -37.18 -46.99 -9.65
C MET A 1 -38.13 -46.02 -10.36
N THR A 2 -38.32 -44.82 -9.80
CA THR A 2 -39.29 -43.83 -10.29
C THR A 2 -38.61 -42.48 -10.32
N THR A 3 -38.15 -42.11 -11.51
CA THR A 3 -37.52 -40.84 -11.87
C THR A 3 -38.60 -39.77 -11.94
N LYS A 4 -38.64 -38.86 -10.95
CA LYS A 4 -39.51 -37.67 -11.01
C LYS A 4 -38.87 -36.65 -11.95
N GLN A 5 -39.43 -36.50 -13.14
CA GLN A 5 -39.12 -35.38 -14.04
C GLN A 5 -39.61 -34.07 -13.39
N ALA A 6 -38.68 -33.16 -13.13
CA ALA A 6 -38.99 -31.80 -12.73
C ALA A 6 -39.56 -31.05 -13.95
N GLN A 7 -40.86 -30.80 -13.92
CA GLN A 7 -41.58 -30.05 -14.94
C GLN A 7 -41.19 -28.57 -14.82
N GLN A 8 -40.32 -28.12 -15.71
CA GLN A 8 -39.83 -26.76 -15.78
C GLN A 8 -40.96 -25.87 -16.34
N VAL A 9 -41.71 -25.21 -15.44
CA VAL A 9 -42.75 -24.25 -15.81
C VAL A 9 -42.06 -22.98 -16.30
N SER A 10 -41.89 -22.86 -17.62
CA SER A 10 -41.43 -21.63 -18.26
C SER A 10 -42.54 -20.59 -18.18
N LEU A 11 -42.50 -19.72 -17.18
CA LEU A 11 -43.35 -18.53 -17.16
C LEU A 11 -42.88 -17.59 -18.28
N PRO A 12 -43.77 -17.10 -19.15
CA PRO A 12 -43.42 -16.08 -20.12
C PRO A 12 -43.12 -14.78 -19.37
N HIS A 13 -41.84 -14.47 -19.20
CA HIS A 13 -41.38 -13.16 -18.76
C HIS A 13 -41.57 -12.17 -19.91
N THR A 14 -42.82 -11.80 -20.18
CA THR A 14 -43.13 -10.66 -21.04
C THR A 14 -42.72 -9.41 -20.28
N CYS A 15 -41.45 -9.01 -20.43
CA CYS A 15 -40.95 -7.75 -19.91
C CYS A 15 -41.66 -6.63 -20.69
N ILE A 16 -42.74 -6.09 -20.13
CA ILE A 16 -43.42 -4.93 -20.68
C ILE A 16 -42.47 -3.75 -20.51
N ILE A 17 -41.75 -3.42 -21.58
CA ILE A 17 -40.93 -2.21 -21.64
C ILE A 17 -41.89 -1.03 -21.75
N VAL A 18 -42.28 -0.49 -20.59
CA VAL A 18 -43.01 0.77 -20.52
C VAL A 18 -42.06 1.86 -21.00
N LYS A 19 -42.28 2.37 -22.22
CA LYS A 19 -41.57 3.54 -22.74
C LYS A 19 -42.04 4.77 -21.97
N MET A 20 -41.34 5.12 -20.90
CA MET A 20 -41.52 6.43 -20.28
C MET A 20 -41.04 7.51 -21.27
N PRO A 21 -41.77 8.63 -21.42
CA PRO A 21 -41.28 9.76 -22.20
C PRO A 21 -39.92 10.22 -21.63
N PRO A 22 -38.99 10.66 -22.48
CA PRO A 22 -37.69 11.12 -22.00
C PRO A 22 -37.89 12.32 -21.06
N LEU A 23 -37.20 12.29 -19.92
CA LEU A 23 -37.18 13.42 -19.00
C LEU A 23 -36.44 14.60 -19.65
N PRO A 24 -36.86 15.86 -19.40
CA PRO A 24 -36.11 17.03 -19.82
C PRO A 24 -34.70 17.04 -19.22
N ASP A 25 -33.71 17.56 -19.97
CA ASP A 25 -32.31 17.58 -19.57
C ASP A 25 -32.08 18.32 -18.24
N ASP A 26 -32.77 19.44 -18.00
CA ASP A 26 -32.67 20.20 -16.74
C ASP A 26 -33.09 19.36 -15.52
N VAL A 27 -34.13 18.52 -15.69
CA VAL A 27 -34.59 17.62 -14.62
C VAL A 27 -33.56 16.52 -14.37
N LEU A 28 -32.94 15.99 -15.43
CA LEU A 28 -31.86 15.01 -15.32
C LEU A 28 -30.65 15.60 -14.59
N LEU A 29 -30.27 16.84 -14.89
CA LEU A 29 -29.17 17.54 -14.21
C LEU A 29 -29.43 17.71 -12.70
N ILE A 30 -30.65 18.09 -12.31
CA ILE A 30 -31.04 18.16 -10.90
C ILE A 30 -30.93 16.78 -10.24
N ILE A 31 -31.45 15.74 -10.89
CA ILE A 31 -31.36 14.36 -10.39
C ILE A 31 -29.89 13.95 -10.21
N PHE A 32 -29.03 14.20 -11.20
CA PHE A 32 -27.60 13.87 -11.14
C PHE A 32 -26.90 14.62 -10.01
N GLY A 33 -27.22 15.90 -9.78
CA GLY A 33 -26.65 16.70 -8.70
C GLY A 33 -26.97 16.17 -7.30
N HIS A 34 -28.06 15.39 -7.15
CA HIS A 34 -28.45 14.75 -5.90
C HIS A 34 -27.97 13.31 -5.74
N MET A 35 -27.29 12.73 -6.73
CA MET A 35 -26.71 11.39 -6.60
C MET A 35 -25.46 11.39 -5.71
N ASP A 36 -25.20 10.24 -5.09
CA ASP A 36 -23.88 9.98 -4.52
C ASP A 36 -22.83 9.74 -5.62
N ILE A 37 -21.54 9.79 -5.27
CA ILE A 37 -20.43 9.61 -6.22
C ILE A 37 -20.47 8.25 -6.93
N ASP A 38 -20.86 7.15 -6.29
CA ASP A 38 -20.96 5.84 -6.94
C ASP A 38 -22.06 5.82 -8.00
N THR A 39 -23.27 6.17 -7.58
CA THR A 39 -24.45 6.22 -8.46
C THR A 39 -24.19 7.15 -9.65
N PHE A 40 -23.61 8.33 -9.41
CA PHE A 40 -23.26 9.27 -10.47
C PHE A 40 -22.23 8.71 -11.47
N LEU A 41 -21.16 8.06 -10.98
CA LEU A 41 -20.09 7.51 -11.83
C LEU A 41 -20.52 6.29 -12.67
N ASP A 42 -21.60 5.63 -12.28
CA ASP A 42 -22.22 4.53 -13.02
C ASP A 42 -23.27 5.06 -14.02
N VAL A 43 -24.15 5.97 -13.58
CA VAL A 43 -25.19 6.58 -14.43
C VAL A 43 -24.59 7.25 -15.67
N ARG A 44 -23.44 7.94 -15.52
CA ARG A 44 -22.74 8.57 -16.66
C ARG A 44 -22.32 7.61 -17.78
N ARG A 45 -22.36 6.29 -17.55
CA ARG A 45 -21.97 5.24 -18.50
C ARG A 45 -23.15 4.56 -19.18
N LEU A 46 -24.39 4.91 -18.81
CA LEU A 46 -25.58 4.19 -19.29
C LEU A 46 -25.83 4.38 -20.79
N ASN A 47 -25.71 5.60 -21.30
CA ASN A 47 -25.90 5.90 -22.73
C ASN A 47 -25.16 7.19 -23.16
N HIS A 48 -25.06 7.40 -24.47
CA HIS A 48 -24.37 8.55 -25.05
C HIS A 48 -24.99 9.91 -24.71
N HIS A 49 -26.33 9.99 -24.59
CA HIS A 49 -27.03 11.23 -24.24
C HIS A 49 -26.66 11.69 -22.83
N VAL A 50 -26.79 10.80 -21.85
CA VAL A 50 -26.41 11.04 -20.45
C VAL A 50 -24.92 11.37 -20.34
N HIS A 51 -24.08 10.66 -21.09
CA HIS A 51 -22.64 10.92 -21.12
C HIS A 51 -22.34 12.35 -21.61
N GLY A 52 -22.93 12.76 -22.74
CA GLY A 52 -22.77 14.10 -23.30
C GLY A 52 -23.29 15.19 -22.37
N LEU A 53 -24.49 14.98 -21.79
CA LEU A 53 -25.10 15.91 -20.85
C LEU A 53 -24.22 16.12 -19.60
N VAL A 54 -23.72 15.02 -19.01
CA VAL A 54 -22.80 15.07 -17.86
C VAL A 54 -21.50 15.77 -18.24
N GLN A 55 -20.93 15.49 -19.42
CA GLN A 55 -19.67 16.09 -19.84
C GLN A 55 -19.80 17.62 -20.03
N SER A 56 -20.91 18.09 -20.58
CA SER A 56 -21.19 19.52 -20.74
C SER A 56 -21.42 20.26 -19.41
N HIS A 57 -21.87 19.57 -18.37
CA HIS A 57 -22.24 20.17 -17.07
C HIS A 57 -21.39 19.67 -15.90
N ILE A 58 -20.26 19.02 -16.17
CA ILE A 58 -19.49 18.31 -15.16
C ILE A 58 -19.00 19.23 -14.03
N HIS A 59 -18.72 20.50 -14.31
CA HIS A 59 -18.28 21.47 -13.31
C HIS A 59 -19.32 21.68 -12.21
N GLY A 60 -20.55 22.07 -12.59
CA GLY A 60 -21.65 22.25 -11.64
C GLY A 60 -22.11 20.94 -10.98
N LEU A 61 -22.09 19.84 -11.73
CA LEU A 61 -22.44 18.52 -11.20
C LEU A 61 -21.41 18.01 -10.19
N THR A 62 -20.12 18.28 -10.41
CA THR A 62 -19.03 17.78 -9.56
C THR A 62 -19.17 18.28 -8.14
N GLU A 63 -19.38 19.58 -7.96
CA GLU A 63 -19.60 20.13 -6.63
C GLU A 63 -20.90 19.63 -6.01
N SER A 64 -21.99 19.58 -6.79
CA SER A 64 -23.30 19.14 -6.30
C SER A 64 -23.29 17.68 -5.83
N VAL A 65 -22.71 16.78 -6.62
CA VAL A 65 -22.54 15.35 -6.29
C VAL A 65 -21.65 15.18 -5.07
N ALA A 66 -20.56 15.94 -4.97
CA ALA A 66 -19.68 15.89 -3.81
C ALA A 66 -20.40 16.35 -2.53
N ARG A 67 -21.17 17.44 -2.58
CA ARG A 67 -21.99 17.92 -1.45
C ARG A 67 -23.12 16.96 -1.09
N SER A 68 -23.75 16.33 -2.09
CA SER A 68 -24.78 15.32 -1.87
C SER A 68 -24.22 14.08 -1.18
N THR A 69 -23.02 13.67 -1.62
CA THR A 69 -22.32 12.54 -1.00
C THR A 69 -21.93 12.89 0.42
N PHE A 70 -21.19 13.99 0.63
CA PHE A 70 -20.58 14.38 1.91
C PHE A 70 -21.30 15.57 2.57
N PRO A 71 -22.55 15.41 3.06
CA PRO A 71 -23.29 16.53 3.62
C PRO A 71 -22.59 17.09 4.86
N GLY A 72 -22.32 18.39 4.85
CA GLY A 72 -21.71 19.11 5.97
C GLY A 72 -20.18 19.01 6.10
N GLN A 73 -19.51 18.24 5.23
CA GLN A 73 -18.05 18.10 5.26
C GLN A 73 -17.37 19.16 4.40
N THR A 74 -17.32 20.41 4.88
CA THR A 74 -16.76 21.54 4.11
C THR A 74 -15.29 21.33 3.77
N LYS A 75 -14.52 20.70 4.66
CA LYS A 75 -13.07 20.55 4.52
C LYS A 75 -12.64 19.70 3.32
N ILE A 76 -13.32 18.58 3.11
CA ILE A 76 -13.06 17.69 1.95
C ILE A 76 -13.39 18.41 0.63
N LEU A 77 -14.25 19.43 0.69
CA LEU A 77 -14.68 20.24 -0.44
C LEU A 77 -13.88 21.55 -0.59
N GLU A 78 -12.82 21.80 0.19
CA GLU A 78 -12.05 23.05 0.12
C GLU A 78 -11.29 23.22 -1.21
N ASN A 79 -10.98 22.12 -1.88
CA ASN A 79 -10.13 22.12 -3.08
C ASN A 79 -10.92 21.68 -4.32
N VAL A 80 -12.12 22.23 -4.53
CA VAL A 80 -12.91 21.98 -5.76
C VAL A 80 -12.10 22.49 -6.97
N PRO A 81 -11.97 21.71 -8.06
CA PRO A 81 -11.25 22.15 -9.25
C PRO A 81 -11.86 23.45 -9.81
N ASP A 82 -11.00 24.42 -10.15
CA ASP A 82 -11.45 25.72 -10.68
C ASP A 82 -12.31 25.53 -11.93
N ASN A 83 -13.52 26.10 -11.91
CA ASN A 83 -14.51 25.91 -12.96
C ASN A 83 -14.06 26.38 -14.35
N GLU A 84 -13.15 27.34 -14.42
CA GLU A 84 -12.68 27.91 -15.69
C GLU A 84 -11.46 27.18 -16.27
N ALA A 85 -10.68 26.49 -15.45
CA ALA A 85 -9.38 25.91 -15.83
C ALA A 85 -9.37 24.38 -15.84
N ALA A 86 -10.24 23.72 -15.07
CA ALA A 86 -10.24 22.27 -14.95
C ALA A 86 -10.82 21.61 -16.22
N SER A 87 -10.22 20.50 -16.67
CA SER A 87 -10.84 19.68 -17.70
C SER A 87 -11.95 18.80 -17.09
N PRO A 88 -12.92 18.31 -17.89
CA PRO A 88 -13.88 17.30 -17.43
C PRO A 88 -13.24 16.06 -16.82
N ALA A 89 -12.04 15.68 -17.29
CA ALA A 89 -11.28 14.57 -16.76
C ALA A 89 -10.76 14.87 -15.34
N ASP A 90 -10.32 16.10 -15.09
CA ASP A 90 -9.84 16.55 -13.77
C ASP A 90 -10.97 16.56 -12.76
N CYS A 91 -12.16 17.02 -13.13
CA CYS A 91 -13.35 16.98 -12.29
C CYS A 91 -13.73 15.55 -11.88
N LEU A 92 -13.75 14.61 -12.84
CA LEU A 92 -14.03 13.20 -12.57
C LEU A 92 -12.93 12.53 -11.74
N TYR A 93 -11.67 12.89 -11.98
CA TYR A 93 -10.54 12.41 -11.20
C TYR A 93 -10.62 12.90 -9.75
N TRP A 94 -10.96 14.18 -9.57
CA TRP A 94 -11.19 14.78 -8.26
C TRP A 94 -12.32 14.07 -7.49
N LEU A 95 -13.49 13.87 -8.12
CA LEU A 95 -14.61 13.14 -7.50
C LEU A 95 -14.21 11.75 -7.03
N LYS A 96 -13.51 10.98 -7.86
CA LYS A 96 -13.02 9.64 -7.49
C LYS A 96 -12.08 9.72 -6.29
N ASN A 97 -11.23 10.75 -6.24
CA ASN A 97 -10.26 10.94 -5.18
C ASN A 97 -10.87 11.36 -3.84
N LEU A 98 -12.06 11.96 -3.83
CA LEU A 98 -12.75 12.30 -2.58
C LEU A 98 -13.02 11.06 -1.72
N ARG A 99 -13.25 9.89 -2.33
CA ARG A 99 -13.40 8.62 -1.59
C ARG A 99 -12.16 8.33 -0.75
N TYR A 100 -10.99 8.49 -1.34
CA TYR A 100 -9.72 8.25 -0.66
C TYR A 100 -9.43 9.31 0.41
N GLN A 101 -9.85 10.55 0.20
CA GLN A 101 -9.77 11.60 1.21
C GLN A 101 -10.66 11.29 2.41
N GLN A 102 -11.90 10.84 2.17
CA GLN A 102 -12.80 10.45 3.24
C GLN A 102 -12.28 9.23 4.01
N LEU A 103 -11.80 8.19 3.31
CA LEU A 103 -11.19 7.03 3.95
C LEU A 103 -9.96 7.40 4.80
N ALA A 104 -9.16 8.35 4.32
CA ALA A 104 -8.03 8.89 5.07
C ALA A 104 -8.48 9.67 6.31
N ALA A 105 -9.53 10.50 6.20
CA ALA A 105 -10.09 11.23 7.33
C ALA A 105 -10.60 10.26 8.42
N ILE A 106 -11.37 9.26 8.03
CA ILE A 106 -11.88 8.20 8.93
C ILE A 106 -10.72 7.50 9.67
N LEU A 107 -9.66 7.11 8.95
CA LEU A 107 -8.50 6.47 9.59
C LEU A 107 -7.77 7.37 10.58
N VAL A 108 -7.64 8.66 10.28
CA VAL A 108 -7.02 9.60 11.23
C VAL A 108 -7.84 9.70 12.49
N GLU A 109 -9.17 9.82 12.38
CA GLU A 109 -10.08 9.85 13.53
C GLU A 109 -9.99 8.56 14.37
N PHE A 110 -9.93 7.40 13.72
CA PHE A 110 -9.73 6.12 14.42
C PHE A 110 -8.43 6.08 15.22
N ARG A 111 -7.34 6.62 14.68
CA ARG A 111 -6.01 6.57 15.31
C ARG A 111 -5.90 7.46 16.54
N THR A 112 -6.38 8.70 16.43
CA THR A 112 -6.10 9.73 17.44
C THR A 112 -7.05 9.66 18.62
N GLY A 113 -8.09 8.83 18.53
CA GLY A 113 -9.31 9.08 19.29
C GLY A 113 -9.91 10.43 18.89
N TRP A 114 -11.04 10.78 19.48
CA TRP A 114 -11.76 12.04 19.22
C TRP A 114 -10.96 13.33 19.51
N GLU A 115 -9.69 13.22 19.93
CA GLU A 115 -8.80 14.35 20.24
C GLU A 115 -8.37 15.15 19.00
N HIS A 116 -8.38 14.54 17.82
CA HIS A 116 -8.21 15.24 16.54
C HIS A 116 -9.41 14.93 15.64
N ALA A 117 -10.41 15.81 15.66
CA ALA A 117 -11.54 15.74 14.73
C ALA A 117 -11.03 15.68 13.27
N ALA A 118 -11.81 15.09 12.35
CA ALA A 118 -11.51 15.08 10.91
C ALA A 118 -11.12 16.46 10.37
N ASP A 119 -11.58 17.54 11.00
CA ASP A 119 -11.34 18.90 10.56
C ASP A 119 -10.07 19.57 11.15
N ASP A 120 -9.35 18.97 12.11
CA ASP A 120 -8.15 19.60 12.72
C ASP A 120 -7.04 19.79 11.66
N PRO A 121 -6.59 21.03 11.37
CA PRO A 121 -5.55 21.30 10.38
C PRO A 121 -4.24 20.53 10.58
N ARG A 122 -3.90 20.15 11.82
CA ARG A 122 -2.70 19.37 12.14
C ARG A 122 -2.69 18.00 11.48
N GLY A 123 -3.87 17.45 11.17
CA GLY A 123 -4.03 16.17 10.49
C GLY A 123 -3.89 16.23 8.96
N ASP A 124 -3.81 17.42 8.33
CA ASP A 124 -3.91 17.55 6.86
C ASP A 124 -2.74 16.91 6.11
N SER A 125 -1.53 16.97 6.68
CA SER A 125 -0.38 16.29 6.10
C SER A 125 -0.58 14.77 6.09
N LEU A 126 -1.02 14.21 7.22
CA LEU A 126 -1.26 12.77 7.36
C LEU A 126 -2.44 12.31 6.49
N ARG A 127 -3.55 13.06 6.45
CA ARG A 127 -4.69 12.75 5.57
C ARG A 127 -4.30 12.75 4.10
N ARG A 128 -3.51 13.73 3.64
CA ARG A 128 -3.02 13.75 2.26
C ARG A 128 -2.13 12.54 1.95
N ALA A 129 -1.22 12.18 2.85
CA ALA A 129 -0.38 11.00 2.70
C ALA A 129 -1.20 9.69 2.64
N LEU A 130 -2.18 9.54 3.54
CA LEU A 130 -3.09 8.40 3.55
C LEU A 130 -4.02 8.35 2.34
N ALA A 131 -4.50 9.49 1.84
CA ALA A 131 -5.32 9.52 0.63
C ALA A 131 -4.52 9.07 -0.60
N LYS A 132 -3.23 9.45 -0.69
CA LYS A 132 -2.31 8.90 -1.71
C LYS A 132 -2.10 7.39 -1.51
N ALA A 133 -1.92 6.95 -0.27
CA ALA A 133 -1.76 5.52 0.06
C ALA A 133 -2.97 4.66 -0.34
N TRP A 134 -4.18 5.18 -0.18
CA TRP A 134 -5.40 4.49 -0.64
C TRP A 134 -5.45 4.35 -2.17
N ARG A 135 -4.91 5.31 -2.93
CA ARG A 135 -4.76 5.18 -4.39
C ARG A 135 -3.78 4.08 -4.76
N ILE A 136 -2.65 4.00 -4.05
CA ILE A 136 -1.66 2.91 -4.21
C ILE A 136 -2.35 1.56 -4.01
N LEU A 137 -3.18 1.45 -2.97
CA LEU A 137 -3.96 0.22 -2.73
C LEU A 137 -4.97 -0.07 -3.85
N ALA A 138 -5.57 0.97 -4.45
CA ALA A 138 -6.47 0.83 -5.61
C ALA A 138 -5.75 0.29 -6.84
N ASP A 139 -4.56 0.81 -7.12
CA ASP A 139 -3.72 0.37 -8.24
C ASP A 139 -3.23 -1.07 -8.04
N CYS A 140 -2.83 -1.44 -6.82
CA CYS A 140 -2.52 -2.83 -6.48
C CYS A 140 -3.73 -3.76 -6.67
N ALA A 141 -4.93 -3.35 -6.28
CA ALA A 141 -6.13 -4.16 -6.49
C ALA A 141 -6.49 -4.30 -7.97
N LYS A 142 -6.23 -3.26 -8.77
CA LYS A 142 -6.36 -3.32 -10.24
C LYS A 142 -5.38 -4.33 -10.83
N ILE A 143 -4.10 -4.28 -10.43
CA ILE A 143 -3.08 -5.25 -10.85
C ILE A 143 -3.53 -6.68 -10.48
N ALA A 144 -4.05 -6.91 -9.26
CA ALA A 144 -4.56 -8.21 -8.85
C ALA A 144 -5.68 -8.72 -9.76
N LYS A 145 -6.65 -7.87 -10.08
CA LYS A 145 -7.76 -8.23 -10.98
C LYS A 145 -7.28 -8.56 -12.39
N GLU A 146 -6.32 -7.80 -12.91
CA GLU A 146 -5.72 -8.08 -14.23
C GLU A 146 -4.97 -9.42 -14.25
N VAL A 147 -4.17 -9.72 -13.22
CA VAL A 147 -3.47 -11.01 -13.09
C VAL A 147 -4.45 -12.17 -12.94
N ALA A 148 -5.52 -11.99 -12.15
CA ALA A 148 -6.56 -12.99 -11.99
C ALA A 148 -7.33 -13.28 -13.31
N ALA A 149 -7.54 -12.24 -14.13
CA ALA A 149 -8.17 -12.35 -15.44
C ALA A 149 -7.23 -12.88 -16.54
N THR A 150 -5.92 -12.94 -16.29
CA THR A 150 -4.93 -13.44 -17.26
C THR A 150 -5.04 -14.96 -17.39
N GLU A 151 -5.11 -15.43 -18.64
CA GLU A 151 -5.14 -16.86 -18.94
C GLU A 151 -3.85 -17.55 -18.48
N GLU A 152 -3.97 -18.74 -17.91
CA GLU A 152 -2.82 -19.45 -17.35
C GLU A 152 -1.76 -19.80 -18.40
N SER A 153 -2.19 -20.07 -19.65
CA SER A 153 -1.31 -20.31 -20.79
C SER A 153 -0.37 -19.12 -21.05
N LEU A 154 -0.88 -17.90 -20.93
CA LEU A 154 -0.09 -16.67 -21.09
C LEU A 154 0.87 -16.43 -19.94
N LEU A 155 0.50 -16.85 -18.72
CA LEU A 155 1.39 -16.81 -17.56
C LEU A 155 2.57 -17.77 -17.74
N ARG A 156 2.32 -18.97 -18.29
CA ARG A 156 3.37 -19.97 -18.58
C ARG A 156 4.28 -19.59 -19.74
N ALA A 157 3.74 -18.90 -20.74
CA ALA A 157 4.50 -18.48 -21.92
C ALA A 157 5.45 -17.31 -21.64
N ARG A 158 5.29 -16.62 -20.51
CA ARG A 158 6.12 -15.47 -20.17
C ARG A 158 7.51 -15.94 -19.75
N PRO A 159 8.60 -15.41 -20.33
CA PRO A 159 9.93 -15.77 -19.93
C PRO A 159 10.15 -15.37 -18.46
N THR A 160 10.48 -16.36 -17.64
CA THR A 160 10.98 -16.11 -16.29
C THR A 160 12.25 -15.26 -16.43
N PRO A 161 12.34 -14.09 -15.79
CA PRO A 161 13.58 -13.31 -15.80
C PRO A 161 14.75 -14.21 -15.38
N ALA A 162 15.89 -14.12 -16.08
CA ALA A 162 17.07 -14.95 -15.78
C ALA A 162 17.58 -14.79 -14.33
N SER A 163 17.23 -13.70 -13.64
CA SER A 163 17.51 -13.51 -12.21
C SER A 163 16.58 -14.27 -11.26
N ILE A 164 15.59 -15.00 -11.79
CA ILE A 164 14.66 -15.87 -11.03
C ILE A 164 15.10 -17.34 -11.17
N ASP A 165 16.20 -17.64 -11.85
CA ASP A 165 16.80 -18.98 -11.84
C ASP A 165 17.29 -19.39 -10.42
N GLU A 166 17.48 -18.43 -9.50
CA GLU A 166 17.68 -18.71 -8.06
C GLU A 166 16.40 -19.08 -7.31
N TRP A 167 15.23 -18.74 -7.85
CA TRP A 167 13.95 -19.20 -7.30
C TRP A 167 13.62 -20.62 -7.80
N SER A 168 14.52 -21.25 -8.57
CA SER A 168 14.39 -22.64 -8.98
C SER A 168 14.35 -23.61 -7.79
N ASP A 169 14.98 -23.26 -6.66
CA ASP A 169 14.83 -24.01 -5.40
C ASP A 169 13.42 -23.86 -4.82
N VAL A 170 12.76 -22.70 -4.99
CA VAL A 170 11.34 -22.51 -4.66
C VAL A 170 10.44 -23.21 -5.69
N SER A 171 10.91 -23.45 -6.92
CA SER A 171 10.19 -24.23 -7.94
C SER A 171 10.11 -25.72 -7.63
N THR A 172 10.95 -26.24 -6.70
CA THR A 172 10.77 -27.59 -6.17
C THR A 172 9.54 -27.71 -5.26
N ALA A 173 9.04 -26.59 -4.73
CA ALA A 173 7.68 -26.53 -4.21
C ALA A 173 6.72 -26.58 -5.40
N LYS A 174 6.27 -27.80 -5.72
CA LYS A 174 5.29 -28.21 -6.74
C LYS A 174 4.01 -27.34 -6.86
N TYR A 175 3.85 -26.28 -6.08
CA TYR A 175 2.58 -25.64 -5.80
C TYR A 175 2.60 -24.12 -5.61
N THR A 176 3.67 -23.38 -5.93
CA THR A 176 3.51 -21.92 -5.95
C THR A 176 2.66 -21.54 -7.17
N PRO A 177 1.44 -20.99 -7.01
CA PRO A 177 0.58 -20.69 -8.15
C PRO A 177 1.27 -19.62 -9.00
N LEU A 178 1.47 -19.90 -10.30
CA LEU A 178 2.09 -18.95 -11.25
C LEU A 178 1.49 -17.53 -11.17
N ARG A 179 0.19 -17.46 -10.87
CA ARG A 179 -0.55 -16.21 -10.65
C ARG A 179 0.01 -15.38 -9.50
N GLU A 180 0.35 -16.00 -8.39
CA GLU A 180 0.83 -15.29 -7.21
C GLU A 180 2.27 -14.79 -7.39
N LEU A 181 3.11 -15.54 -8.11
CA LEU A 181 4.44 -15.09 -8.52
C LEU A 181 4.34 -13.88 -9.46
N GLU A 182 3.48 -13.95 -10.48
CA GLU A 182 3.26 -12.84 -11.39
C GLU A 182 2.68 -11.62 -10.65
N LEU A 183 1.78 -11.84 -9.70
CA LEU A 183 1.24 -10.77 -8.87
C LEU A 183 2.34 -10.07 -8.06
N CYS A 184 3.17 -10.84 -7.36
CA CYS A 184 4.31 -10.31 -6.61
C CYS A 184 5.23 -9.50 -7.52
N ARG A 185 5.55 -10.03 -8.71
CA ARG A 185 6.41 -9.36 -9.69
C ARG A 185 5.81 -8.00 -10.12
N ARG A 186 4.52 -7.95 -10.46
CA ARG A 186 3.86 -6.69 -10.87
C ARG A 186 3.74 -5.68 -9.73
N TYR A 187 3.55 -6.14 -8.49
CA TYR A 187 3.58 -5.27 -7.33
C TYR A 187 4.95 -4.65 -7.11
N LEU A 188 6.02 -5.43 -7.19
CA LEU A 188 7.38 -4.92 -7.04
C LEU A 188 7.69 -3.87 -8.13
N MET A 189 7.38 -4.17 -9.39
CA MET A 189 7.53 -3.19 -10.48
C MET A 189 6.73 -1.91 -10.24
N TYR A 190 5.52 -2.01 -9.68
CA TYR A 190 4.72 -0.83 -9.36
C TYR A 190 5.31 -0.05 -8.20
N PHE A 191 5.76 -0.71 -7.12
CA PHE A 191 6.38 -0.05 -5.98
C PHE A 191 7.69 0.65 -6.32
N GLU A 192 8.46 0.14 -7.29
CA GLU A 192 9.64 0.82 -7.84
C GLU A 192 9.32 2.17 -8.51
N THR A 193 8.07 2.39 -8.94
CA THR A 193 7.64 3.67 -9.54
C THR A 193 7.21 4.72 -8.51
N LEU A 194 7.06 4.32 -7.25
CA LEU A 194 6.56 5.23 -6.21
C LEU A 194 7.67 6.14 -5.71
N ASP A 195 7.30 7.39 -5.43
CA ASP A 195 8.17 8.31 -4.69
C ASP A 195 8.22 7.92 -3.20
N PHE A 196 9.18 8.50 -2.48
CA PHE A 196 9.36 8.19 -1.07
C PHE A 196 8.12 8.53 -0.22
N GLU A 197 7.49 9.68 -0.43
CA GLU A 197 6.35 10.12 0.39
C GLU A 197 5.13 9.24 0.15
N GLN A 198 4.94 8.77 -1.08
CA GLN A 198 3.95 7.76 -1.45
C GLN A 198 4.21 6.45 -0.72
N PHE A 199 5.45 5.94 -0.77
CA PHE A 199 5.82 4.69 -0.12
C PHE A 199 5.67 4.76 1.41
N ARG A 200 6.11 5.89 2.00
CA ARG A 200 5.93 6.19 3.43
C ARG A 200 4.45 6.24 3.81
N GLY A 201 3.63 6.94 3.03
CA GLY A 201 2.18 7.01 3.23
C GLY A 201 1.54 5.62 3.19
N TYR A 202 1.94 4.79 2.23
CA TYR A 202 1.52 3.39 2.12
C TYR A 202 1.90 2.57 3.36
N GLY A 203 3.14 2.67 3.84
CA GLY A 203 3.57 1.99 5.07
C GLY A 203 2.73 2.40 6.29
N ILE A 204 2.43 3.70 6.44
CA ILE A 204 1.55 4.20 7.51
C ILE A 204 0.14 3.62 7.37
N LEU A 205 -0.43 3.64 6.15
CA LEU A 205 -1.75 3.08 5.88
C LEU A 205 -1.83 1.61 6.30
N MET A 206 -0.86 0.79 5.89
CA MET A 206 -0.84 -0.64 6.21
C MET A 206 -0.81 -0.88 7.72
N ILE A 207 0.05 -0.16 8.46
CA ILE A 207 0.09 -0.22 9.92
C ILE A 207 -1.28 0.13 10.53
N GLN A 208 -1.91 1.21 10.06
CA GLN A 208 -3.23 1.64 10.57
C GLN A 208 -4.31 0.61 10.29
N LEU A 209 -4.37 0.03 9.08
CA LEU A 209 -5.36 -0.98 8.76
C LEU A 209 -5.17 -2.23 9.61
N VAL A 210 -3.96 -2.78 9.63
CA VAL A 210 -3.64 -3.99 10.37
C VAL A 210 -3.91 -3.82 11.88
N TRP A 211 -3.44 -2.72 12.48
CA TRP A 211 -3.56 -2.54 13.93
C TRP A 211 -4.92 -1.98 14.36
N CYS A 212 -5.43 -0.96 13.68
CA CYS A 212 -6.64 -0.26 14.14
C CYS A 212 -7.93 -0.86 13.59
N VAL A 213 -7.92 -1.42 12.37
CA VAL A 213 -9.13 -2.00 11.75
C VAL A 213 -9.25 -3.48 12.05
N PHE A 214 -8.16 -4.22 11.90
CA PHE A 214 -8.14 -5.67 12.10
C PHE A 214 -7.77 -6.09 13.53
N ASN A 215 -7.45 -5.14 14.41
CA ASN A 215 -7.10 -5.39 15.82
C ASN A 215 -5.96 -6.40 16.00
N PHE A 216 -4.98 -6.43 15.08
CA PHE A 216 -3.71 -7.09 15.34
C PHE A 216 -2.95 -6.23 16.38
N VAL A 217 -3.30 -6.42 17.65
CA VAL A 217 -2.66 -5.72 18.76
C VAL A 217 -1.21 -6.20 18.83
N VAL A 218 -0.27 -5.29 18.57
CA VAL A 218 1.12 -5.49 19.00
C VAL A 218 1.06 -5.69 20.51
N ARG A 219 1.32 -6.91 20.98
CA ARG A 219 1.39 -7.22 22.41
C ARG A 219 2.47 -6.36 23.06
N ARG A 220 2.09 -5.20 23.57
CA ARG A 220 2.84 -4.51 24.61
C ARG A 220 2.11 -4.44 25.93
N THR A 221 0.82 -4.77 25.98
CA THR A 221 0.09 -4.82 27.24
C THR A 221 -0.87 -6.00 27.27
N THR A 222 -0.53 -6.93 28.14
CA THR A 222 -1.39 -7.98 28.68
C THR A 222 -2.75 -7.43 29.12
N LEU A 223 -3.77 -8.28 28.95
CA LEU A 223 -5.11 -8.29 29.56
C LEU A 223 -6.24 -7.94 28.57
N TYR A 224 -7.07 -8.96 28.32
CA TYR A 224 -8.32 -9.00 27.55
C TYR A 224 -8.24 -9.29 26.04
N GLN A 225 -8.25 -10.59 25.72
CA GLN A 225 -8.72 -11.13 24.43
C GLN A 225 -10.26 -11.16 24.39
N PRO A 226 -10.86 -11.08 23.19
CA PRO A 226 -11.43 -12.31 22.66
C PRO A 226 -11.11 -12.59 21.17
N VAL A 227 -11.12 -13.89 20.85
CA VAL A 227 -10.80 -14.59 19.58
C VAL A 227 -9.33 -15.04 19.48
N GLN A 228 -9.16 -16.33 19.76
CA GLN A 228 -7.91 -17.06 19.78
C GLN A 228 -7.43 -17.35 18.34
N MET A 229 -6.82 -16.37 17.68
CA MET A 229 -5.75 -16.71 16.75
C MET A 229 -4.59 -17.31 17.57
N HIS A 230 -4.15 -18.52 17.23
CA HIS A 230 -3.09 -19.20 17.95
C HIS A 230 -1.81 -18.36 17.96
N GLN A 231 -1.34 -18.08 19.17
CA GLN A 231 -0.33 -17.08 19.53
C GLN A 231 1.06 -17.21 18.88
N SER A 232 1.33 -18.27 18.12
CA SER A 232 2.62 -18.51 17.45
C SER A 232 2.66 -18.10 15.98
N ASP A 233 1.52 -17.75 15.37
CA ASP A 233 1.43 -17.37 13.95
C ASP A 233 1.11 -15.89 13.72
N ASP A 234 1.06 -15.06 14.78
CA ASP A 234 0.63 -13.66 14.74
C ASP A 234 1.32 -12.84 13.62
N ARG A 235 2.63 -13.01 13.41
CA ARG A 235 3.37 -12.30 12.35
C ARG A 235 3.02 -12.80 10.95
N ARG A 236 2.79 -14.11 10.77
CA ARG A 236 2.40 -14.64 9.45
C ARG A 236 0.99 -14.19 9.09
N SER A 237 0.09 -14.14 10.07
CA SER A 237 -1.25 -13.59 9.91
C SER A 237 -1.23 -12.11 9.55
N GLU A 238 -0.42 -11.31 10.26
CA GLU A 238 -0.27 -9.87 10.00
C GLU A 238 0.17 -9.58 8.55
N LEU A 239 1.20 -10.30 8.11
CA LEU A 239 1.76 -10.12 6.79
C LEU A 239 0.82 -10.67 5.69
N TRP A 240 0.09 -11.74 5.97
CA TRP A 240 -0.94 -12.22 5.04
C TRP A 240 -2.07 -11.22 4.91
N VAL A 241 -2.59 -10.67 6.01
CA VAL A 241 -3.65 -9.64 5.95
C VAL A 241 -3.16 -8.45 5.14
N SER A 242 -1.91 -8.04 5.35
CA SER A 242 -1.26 -6.99 4.55
C SER A 242 -1.25 -7.31 3.06
N SER A 243 -0.82 -8.51 2.67
CA SER A 243 -0.82 -8.97 1.28
C SER A 243 -2.23 -9.06 0.70
N TYR A 244 -3.19 -9.57 1.47
CA TYR A 244 -4.57 -9.72 1.04
C TYR A 244 -5.26 -8.36 0.83
N MET A 245 -4.94 -7.35 1.65
CA MET A 245 -5.46 -5.99 1.46
C MET A 245 -5.04 -5.39 0.11
N LEU A 246 -3.86 -5.75 -0.42
CA LEU A 246 -3.45 -5.33 -1.76
C LEU A 246 -4.39 -5.87 -2.85
N LYS A 247 -4.92 -7.08 -2.67
CA LYS A 247 -5.90 -7.68 -3.59
C LYS A 247 -7.29 -7.08 -3.40
N LEU A 248 -7.68 -6.86 -2.14
CA LEU A 248 -9.01 -6.37 -1.77
C LEU A 248 -9.24 -4.93 -2.25
N GLY A 249 -8.25 -4.06 -2.08
CA GLY A 249 -8.34 -2.65 -2.44
C GLY A 249 -9.19 -1.78 -1.50
N PRO A 250 -9.29 -0.47 -1.78
CA PRO A 250 -10.05 0.48 -0.96
C PRO A 250 -11.57 0.30 -1.06
N GLU A 251 -12.07 -0.32 -2.13
CA GLU A 251 -13.50 -0.41 -2.42
C GLU A 251 -14.29 -1.14 -1.33
N ALA A 252 -13.71 -2.20 -0.75
CA ALA A 252 -14.34 -2.91 0.37
C ALA A 252 -14.50 -2.01 1.60
N PHE A 253 -13.47 -1.21 1.90
CA PHE A 253 -13.48 -0.27 3.02
C PHE A 253 -14.46 0.88 2.78
N TRP A 254 -14.49 1.41 1.55
CA TRP A 254 -15.43 2.44 1.13
C TRP A 254 -16.87 1.99 1.35
N ARG A 255 -17.23 0.79 0.87
CA ARG A 255 -18.57 0.24 1.07
C ARG A 255 -18.89 0.01 2.55
N SER A 256 -17.95 -0.54 3.32
CA SER A 256 -18.19 -0.84 4.73
C SER A 256 -18.33 0.40 5.62
N TRP A 257 -17.54 1.44 5.36
CA TRP A 257 -17.47 2.61 6.24
C TRP A 257 -18.38 3.75 5.81
N TRP A 258 -18.71 3.84 4.52
CA TRP A 258 -19.47 4.97 3.99
C TRP A 258 -20.94 4.65 3.72
N VAL A 259 -21.21 3.58 2.96
CA VAL A 259 -22.57 3.27 2.47
C VAL A 259 -23.51 2.91 3.63
N SER A 260 -22.97 2.45 4.74
CA SER A 260 -23.75 1.82 5.82
C SER A 260 -24.36 2.79 6.85
N LYS A 261 -24.77 4.01 6.48
CA LYS A 261 -25.50 4.91 7.40
C LYS A 261 -26.83 4.30 7.89
N SER A 262 -27.48 3.47 7.06
CA SER A 262 -28.70 2.72 7.39
C SER A 262 -28.54 1.19 7.34
N GLY A 263 -27.33 0.71 7.02
CA GLY A 263 -27.06 -0.71 6.84
C GLY A 263 -26.94 -1.49 8.15
N SER A 264 -27.20 -2.80 8.09
CA SER A 264 -27.08 -3.70 9.24
C SER A 264 -25.64 -3.72 9.76
N ILE A 265 -25.43 -4.16 11.01
CA ILE A 265 -24.08 -4.30 11.59
C ILE A 265 -23.19 -5.21 10.72
N GLU A 266 -23.79 -6.18 10.02
CA GLU A 266 -23.11 -7.11 9.12
C GLU A 266 -22.54 -6.38 7.89
N GLU A 267 -23.27 -5.42 7.32
CA GLU A 267 -22.80 -4.60 6.19
C GLU A 267 -21.61 -3.71 6.58
N LYS A 268 -21.61 -3.18 7.81
CA LYS A 268 -20.50 -2.38 8.38
C LYS A 268 -19.22 -3.18 8.55
N GLN A 269 -19.32 -4.50 8.69
CA GLN A 269 -18.18 -5.39 8.86
C GLN A 269 -17.73 -6.04 7.55
N SER A 270 -18.27 -5.64 6.39
CA SER A 270 -18.03 -6.31 5.11
C SER A 270 -16.53 -6.48 4.77
N ALA A 271 -15.69 -5.46 4.95
CA ALA A 271 -14.26 -5.59 4.68
C ALA A 271 -13.58 -6.59 5.64
N LYS A 272 -13.91 -6.54 6.93
CA LYS A 272 -13.36 -7.44 7.94
C LYS A 272 -13.84 -8.88 7.73
N ALA A 273 -15.13 -9.07 7.52
CA ALA A 273 -15.75 -10.35 7.23
C ALA A 273 -15.20 -10.97 5.94
N ALA A 274 -14.93 -10.17 4.90
CA ALA A 274 -14.30 -10.65 3.67
C ALA A 274 -12.89 -11.19 3.92
N VAL A 275 -12.08 -10.50 4.75
CA VAL A 275 -10.76 -10.98 5.14
C VAL A 275 -10.84 -12.25 6.00
N GLU A 276 -11.78 -12.31 6.94
CA GLU A 276 -11.98 -13.50 7.80
C GLU A 276 -12.47 -14.72 7.01
N ALA A 277 -13.41 -14.52 6.08
CA ALA A 277 -13.89 -15.56 5.17
C ALA A 277 -12.75 -16.06 4.27
N ALA A 278 -12.00 -15.14 3.65
CA ALA A 278 -10.86 -15.50 2.83
C ALA A 278 -9.77 -16.20 3.65
N TRP A 279 -9.57 -15.84 4.92
CA TRP A 279 -8.63 -16.51 5.81
C TRP A 279 -9.02 -17.98 6.04
N ALA A 280 -10.31 -18.22 6.27
CA ALA A 280 -10.89 -19.53 6.60
C ALA A 280 -10.92 -20.50 5.40
N GLU A 281 -11.04 -19.98 4.17
CA GLU A 281 -11.11 -20.79 2.94
C GLU A 281 -9.74 -21.34 2.49
N ARG A 282 -8.63 -20.92 3.10
CA ARG A 282 -7.29 -21.32 2.65
C ARG A 282 -6.94 -22.75 3.04
N ASP A 283 -6.69 -23.56 2.02
CA ASP A 283 -6.02 -24.84 2.20
C ASP A 283 -4.54 -24.67 2.59
N GLU A 284 -3.92 -25.76 3.03
CA GLU A 284 -2.52 -25.77 3.49
C GLU A 284 -1.55 -25.34 2.37
N VAL A 285 -1.85 -25.75 1.14
CA VAL A 285 -1.02 -25.50 -0.05
C VAL A 285 -0.98 -24.00 -0.38
N THR A 286 -2.13 -23.36 -0.37
CA THR A 286 -2.27 -21.92 -0.57
C THR A 286 -1.55 -21.15 0.53
N ARG A 287 -1.67 -21.58 1.79
CA ARG A 287 -0.97 -20.96 2.93
C ARG A 287 0.55 -21.03 2.78
N GLU A 288 1.08 -22.16 2.34
CA GLU A 288 2.52 -22.33 2.13
C GLU A 288 3.03 -21.44 0.98
N ALA A 289 2.33 -21.41 -0.15
CA ALA A 289 2.68 -20.55 -1.27
C ALA A 289 2.65 -19.07 -0.87
N GLU A 290 1.55 -18.61 -0.29
CA GLU A 290 1.39 -17.24 0.21
C GLU A 290 2.51 -16.87 1.19
N SER A 291 2.92 -17.77 2.08
CA SER A 291 4.00 -17.53 3.04
C SER A 291 5.31 -17.11 2.35
N HIS A 292 5.64 -17.70 1.20
CA HIS A 292 6.85 -17.36 0.45
C HIS A 292 6.75 -15.97 -0.18
N ILE A 293 5.64 -15.68 -0.85
CA ILE A 293 5.40 -14.36 -1.48
C ILE A 293 5.38 -13.26 -0.43
N ILE A 294 4.71 -13.52 0.68
CA ILE A 294 4.64 -12.61 1.81
C ILE A 294 6.05 -12.29 2.32
N LYS A 295 6.93 -13.29 2.48
CA LYS A 295 8.32 -13.05 2.90
C LYS A 295 9.05 -12.15 1.90
N VAL A 296 8.90 -12.39 0.60
CA VAL A 296 9.54 -11.58 -0.44
C VAL A 296 9.05 -10.14 -0.39
N ILE A 297 7.73 -9.92 -0.43
CA ILE A 297 7.14 -8.58 -0.38
C ILE A 297 7.53 -7.85 0.91
N SER A 298 7.47 -8.55 2.05
CA SER A 298 7.81 -7.96 3.35
C SER A 298 9.28 -7.58 3.43
N PHE A 299 10.17 -8.44 2.93
CA PHE A 299 11.60 -8.17 2.88
C PHE A 299 11.90 -6.96 2.01
N GLN A 300 11.29 -6.87 0.83
CA GLN A 300 11.47 -5.72 -0.06
C GLN A 300 10.92 -4.43 0.57
N ILE A 301 9.75 -4.49 1.21
CA ILE A 301 9.20 -3.32 1.91
C ILE A 301 10.10 -2.88 3.06
N GLU A 302 10.62 -3.83 3.84
CA GLU A 302 11.52 -3.55 4.97
C GLU A 302 12.86 -2.99 4.49
N TYR A 303 13.40 -3.54 3.40
CA TYR A 303 14.62 -3.06 2.75
C TYR A 303 14.45 -1.62 2.26
N ILE A 304 13.41 -1.35 1.45
CA ILE A 304 13.11 0.00 0.95
C ILE A 304 12.95 0.95 2.13
N THR A 305 12.16 0.58 3.15
CA THR A 305 11.96 1.38 4.35
C THR A 305 13.27 1.68 5.09
N LYS A 306 14.17 0.69 5.20
CA LYS A 306 15.45 0.83 5.87
C LYS A 306 16.39 1.76 5.09
N GLU A 307 16.49 1.59 3.78
CA GLU A 307 17.30 2.46 2.93
C GLU A 307 16.77 3.90 2.99
N THR A 308 15.46 4.11 2.92
CA THR A 308 14.98 5.49 2.99
C THR A 308 15.11 6.12 4.37
N ARG A 309 15.09 5.32 5.46
CA ARG A 309 15.46 5.84 6.79
C ARG A 309 16.92 6.30 6.85
N LYS A 310 17.83 5.60 6.17
CA LYS A 310 19.24 6.02 6.11
C LYS A 310 19.38 7.34 5.35
N GLU A 311 18.72 7.47 4.20
CA GLU A 311 18.72 8.71 3.42
C GLU A 311 18.14 9.88 4.21
N LEU A 312 16.97 9.69 4.84
CA LEU A 312 16.38 10.72 5.70
C LEU A 312 17.29 11.14 6.85
N ARG A 313 18.01 10.19 7.46
CA ARG A 313 18.98 10.50 8.51
C ARG A 313 20.16 11.30 7.95
N ALA A 314 20.68 10.91 6.79
CA ALA A 314 21.75 11.62 6.11
C ALA A 314 21.34 13.06 5.75
N SER A 315 20.13 13.26 5.20
CA SER A 315 19.58 14.60 4.93
C SER A 315 19.30 15.39 6.21
N SER A 316 18.79 14.76 7.26
CA SER A 316 18.50 15.45 8.53
C SER A 316 19.76 15.91 9.27
N HIS A 317 20.88 15.19 9.10
CA HIS A 317 22.18 15.61 9.62
C HIS A 317 22.77 16.80 8.85
N ALA A 318 22.40 16.99 7.58
CA ALA A 318 22.73 18.20 6.84
C ALA A 318 21.94 19.41 7.34
N ASP A 319 20.70 19.21 7.81
CA ASP A 319 19.78 20.31 8.20
C ASP A 319 19.68 20.57 9.71
N GLY A 320 20.43 19.86 10.55
CA GLY A 320 20.65 20.14 11.98
C GLY A 320 19.46 19.99 12.94
N ASN A 321 18.21 20.12 12.47
CA ASN A 321 17.02 20.27 13.35
C ASN A 321 15.89 19.25 13.15
N ASN A 322 15.96 18.33 12.18
CA ASN A 322 14.82 17.46 11.80
C ASN A 322 14.88 15.99 12.28
N SER A 323 16.00 15.55 12.88
CA SER A 323 16.21 14.14 13.25
C SER A 323 15.20 13.61 14.29
N MET A 324 14.85 14.41 15.31
CA MET A 324 13.95 13.98 16.40
C MET A 324 12.49 13.79 15.96
N PHE A 325 12.00 14.56 14.99
CA PHE A 325 10.61 14.48 14.53
C PHE A 325 10.34 13.21 13.71
N ILE A 326 11.31 12.79 12.90
CA ILE A 326 11.24 11.58 12.08
C ILE A 326 11.20 10.33 12.97
N ASP A 327 12.08 10.24 13.97
CA ASP A 327 12.07 9.10 14.91
C ASP A 327 10.79 9.09 15.79
N ARG A 328 10.17 10.25 16.06
CA ARG A 328 8.91 10.36 16.82
C ARG A 328 7.68 9.84 16.06
N ILE A 329 7.60 10.08 14.75
CA ILE A 329 6.51 9.56 13.90
C ILE A 329 6.68 8.05 13.65
N LEU A 330 7.92 7.60 13.44
CA LEU A 330 8.22 6.20 13.10
C LEU A 330 8.20 5.26 14.29
N SER A 331 8.43 5.75 15.52
CA SER A 331 8.38 4.93 16.74
C SER A 331 6.96 4.64 17.25
N GLY A 332 5.93 5.32 16.70
CA GLY A 332 4.55 5.14 17.14
C GLY A 332 4.28 5.58 18.59
N ALA A 333 5.19 6.36 19.20
CA ALA A 333 5.05 6.83 20.57
C ALA A 333 3.78 7.68 20.74
N THR A 334 2.96 7.34 21.73
CA THR A 334 1.69 8.03 21.99
C THR A 334 1.93 9.31 22.79
N SER A 335 0.96 10.24 22.77
CA SER A 335 1.04 11.46 23.60
C SER A 335 1.14 11.17 25.11
N GLN A 336 0.81 9.94 25.54
CA GLN A 336 0.87 9.49 26.93
C GLN A 336 2.30 9.13 27.36
N ASP A 337 3.09 8.51 26.47
CA ASP A 337 4.53 8.24 26.67
C ASP A 337 5.33 9.55 26.84
N LEU A 338 4.84 10.62 26.22
CA LEU A 338 5.46 11.95 26.24
C LEU A 338 5.12 12.78 27.48
N ARG A 339 4.02 12.53 28.20
CA ARG A 339 3.74 13.23 29.47
C ARG A 339 4.73 12.83 30.56
N HIS A 340 5.31 11.63 30.46
CA HIS A 340 6.41 11.21 31.33
C HIS A 340 7.75 11.84 30.95
N GLN A 341 8.04 12.03 29.65
CA GLN A 341 9.29 12.65 29.21
C GLN A 341 9.29 14.19 29.22
N LYS A 342 8.15 14.85 28.98
CA LYS A 342 8.03 16.32 28.98
C LYS A 342 8.14 16.93 30.39
N LYS A 343 8.11 16.11 31.44
CA LYS A 343 8.40 16.56 32.81
C LYS A 343 9.91 16.83 33.04
N GLU A 344 10.77 16.49 32.07
CA GLU A 344 12.24 16.61 32.20
C GLU A 344 12.89 17.60 31.22
N ALA A 345 12.15 18.21 30.29
CA ALA A 345 12.73 19.13 29.30
C ALA A 345 11.86 20.37 29.08
N VAL A 346 12.14 21.41 29.88
CA VAL A 346 11.72 22.79 29.64
C VAL A 346 12.98 23.64 29.59
N ASP A 347 13.33 24.08 28.38
CA ASP A 347 13.91 25.38 28.01
C ASP A 347 14.61 25.22 26.65
N ASP A 348 14.04 25.80 25.58
CA ASP A 348 14.69 26.87 24.82
C ASP A 348 13.78 27.32 23.65
N ASP A 349 13.62 28.63 23.52
CA ASP A 349 12.74 29.31 22.56
C ASP A 349 13.60 29.92 21.45
N ARG A 350 13.47 29.47 20.18
CA ARG A 350 13.92 30.27 19.01
C ARG A 350 13.05 30.09 17.76
N VAL A 351 12.73 31.24 17.18
CA VAL A 351 11.94 31.49 15.97
C VAL A 351 12.81 31.29 14.70
N LEU A 352 12.21 30.71 13.64
CA LEU A 352 12.81 30.44 12.32
C LEU A 352 12.44 31.50 11.27
N PRO A 353 13.27 31.73 10.22
CA PRO A 353 12.84 32.32 8.95
C PRO A 353 12.64 31.25 7.84
N PRO A 354 11.93 31.55 6.74
CA PRO A 354 11.58 30.59 5.70
C PRO A 354 12.56 30.60 4.52
N ARG A 355 12.79 29.45 3.86
CA ARG A 355 13.23 29.29 2.44
C ARG A 355 13.09 27.80 2.04
N ILE A 356 12.19 27.47 1.10
CA ILE A 356 12.36 27.23 -0.35
C ILE A 356 13.31 26.06 -0.67
N PHE A 357 12.70 25.00 -1.20
CA PHE A 357 13.24 23.68 -1.49
C PHE A 357 13.93 23.61 -2.87
N SER A 358 14.96 22.79 -2.98
CA SER A 358 15.39 22.19 -4.25
C SER A 358 15.30 20.67 -4.13
N GLU A 359 14.49 20.04 -4.98
CA GLU A 359 14.32 18.59 -5.07
C GLU A 359 15.54 17.94 -5.74
N VAL A 360 16.13 16.93 -5.09
CA VAL A 360 17.11 16.02 -5.71
C VAL A 360 16.38 14.72 -6.10
N PRO A 361 16.41 14.29 -7.37
CA PRO A 361 15.78 13.04 -7.78
C PRO A 361 16.44 11.82 -7.11
N LEU A 362 15.63 10.89 -6.62
CA LEU A 362 16.04 9.63 -5.96
C LEU A 362 17.10 8.84 -6.76
N LYS A 363 17.07 8.92 -8.09
CA LYS A 363 18.06 8.28 -8.98
C LYS A 363 19.48 8.82 -8.81
N GLN A 364 19.64 10.10 -8.46
CA GLN A 364 20.94 10.75 -8.28
C GLN A 364 21.57 10.38 -6.93
N VAL A 365 20.74 10.29 -5.89
CA VAL A 365 21.15 9.94 -4.51
C VAL A 365 21.69 8.50 -4.43
N LEU A 366 21.11 7.59 -5.21
CA LEU A 366 21.56 6.19 -5.28
C LEU A 366 22.91 6.01 -6.00
N SER A 367 23.31 6.96 -6.87
CA SER A 367 24.58 6.91 -7.61
C SER A 367 25.77 7.36 -6.76
N ASP A 368 25.58 8.35 -5.89
CA ASP A 368 26.69 9.03 -5.20
C ASP A 368 27.09 8.37 -3.86
N ALA A 369 26.25 7.49 -3.30
CA ALA A 369 26.52 6.79 -2.04
C ALA A 369 27.52 5.62 -2.15
N VAL A 370 27.92 5.22 -3.37
CA VAL A 370 28.65 3.96 -3.63
C VAL A 370 30.17 4.06 -3.38
N THR A 371 30.75 5.25 -3.18
CA THR A 371 32.22 5.42 -3.19
C THR A 371 32.93 5.52 -1.83
N GLY A 372 32.38 5.00 -0.73
CA GLY A 372 33.20 4.92 0.47
C GLY A 372 32.65 4.06 1.61
N TRP A 373 33.44 3.06 2.02
CA TRP A 373 34.30 3.13 3.21
C TRP A 373 34.66 1.70 3.68
N THR A 374 35.95 1.50 3.97
CA THR A 374 36.55 0.24 4.45
C THR A 374 36.82 0.26 5.97
N VAL A 375 36.34 -0.80 6.65
CA VAL A 375 37.02 -1.64 7.68
C VAL A 375 37.17 -1.19 9.18
N PHE A 376 36.78 -2.13 10.08
CA PHE A 376 37.27 -2.52 11.44
C PHE A 376 36.47 -2.18 12.75
N PRO A 377 36.65 -2.94 13.89
CA PRO A 377 35.58 -3.74 14.50
C PRO A 377 35.30 -3.51 16.01
N THR A 378 34.32 -4.28 16.49
CA THR A 378 33.70 -4.44 17.84
C THR A 378 34.63 -4.86 19.00
N ARG A 379 34.27 -4.51 20.26
CA ARG A 379 34.57 -5.30 21.48
C ARG A 379 33.65 -5.05 22.71
N LEU A 380 33.18 -6.17 23.30
CA LEU A 380 33.00 -6.53 24.74
C LEU A 380 31.96 -5.78 25.63
N ALA A 381 31.31 -6.33 26.68
CA ALA A 381 31.42 -7.58 27.46
C ALA A 381 30.10 -7.91 28.23
N MET A 382 29.99 -9.16 28.72
CA MET A 382 28.97 -9.69 29.64
C MET A 382 29.43 -9.66 31.12
N CYS A 383 28.47 -9.69 32.05
CA CYS A 383 28.63 -10.21 33.43
C CYS A 383 27.47 -11.14 33.82
N SER A 384 27.77 -12.15 34.64
CA SER A 384 26.93 -13.31 35.02
C SER A 384 26.56 -13.35 36.51
N LEU A 385 25.51 -14.10 36.91
CA LEU A 385 25.45 -14.98 38.11
C LEU A 385 24.15 -15.83 38.17
N GLY A 386 24.22 -17.04 38.76
CA GLY A 386 23.07 -17.88 39.22
C GLY A 386 22.84 -19.23 38.51
N GLY A 387 23.17 -20.35 39.16
CA GLY A 387 23.32 -21.70 38.57
C GLY A 387 22.20 -22.73 38.78
N THR A 388 22.46 -23.90 38.17
CA THR A 388 21.80 -25.23 38.17
C THR A 388 20.47 -25.43 37.43
N ARG A 389 19.40 -24.62 37.58
CA ARG A 389 18.33 -24.59 36.53
C ARG A 389 18.82 -23.92 35.24
N ARG A 390 19.91 -23.17 35.38
CA ARG A 390 20.63 -22.57 34.27
C ARG A 390 21.19 -23.61 33.32
N ARG A 391 21.66 -24.79 33.75
CA ARG A 391 22.39 -25.66 32.82
C ARG A 391 21.53 -26.22 31.69
N GLU A 392 20.32 -26.68 31.98
CA GLU A 392 19.38 -27.14 30.95
C GLU A 392 18.87 -26.00 30.08
N ALA A 393 18.50 -24.88 30.71
CA ALA A 393 18.11 -23.66 30.00
C ALA A 393 19.27 -23.07 29.18
N ASP A 394 20.51 -23.21 29.63
CA ASP A 394 21.73 -22.72 28.96
C ASP A 394 22.09 -23.65 27.81
N THR A 395 21.89 -24.97 27.92
CA THR A 395 22.01 -25.87 26.76
C THR A 395 20.93 -25.60 25.73
N GLU A 396 19.66 -25.45 26.13
CA GLU A 396 18.58 -25.14 25.18
C GLU A 396 18.77 -23.74 24.56
N ASN A 397 19.20 -22.76 25.34
CA ASN A 397 19.48 -21.41 24.87
C ASN A 397 20.78 -21.35 24.04
N HIS A 398 21.77 -22.20 24.32
CA HIS A 398 22.97 -22.36 23.50
C HIS A 398 22.63 -23.03 22.16
N GLU A 399 21.81 -24.06 22.14
CA GLU A 399 21.31 -24.68 20.90
C GLU A 399 20.45 -23.70 20.08
N ARG A 400 19.59 -22.91 20.73
CA ARG A 400 18.84 -21.84 20.07
C ARG A 400 19.75 -20.76 19.52
N ARG A 401 20.76 -20.31 20.28
CA ARG A 401 21.74 -19.33 19.80
C ARG A 401 22.56 -19.86 18.65
N LYS A 402 22.94 -21.15 18.68
CA LYS A 402 23.63 -21.82 17.59
C LYS A 402 22.75 -21.89 16.34
N LYS A 403 21.47 -22.30 16.47
CA LYS A 403 20.50 -22.27 15.36
C LYS A 403 20.30 -20.86 14.79
N ILE A 404 20.18 -19.84 15.63
CA ILE A 404 20.06 -18.44 15.20
C ILE A 404 21.34 -17.99 14.49
N GLN A 405 22.52 -18.38 14.99
CA GLN A 405 23.80 -18.04 14.39
C GLN A 405 24.02 -18.76 13.05
N ASP A 406 23.58 -20.02 12.92
CA ASP A 406 23.62 -20.78 11.67
C ASP A 406 22.68 -20.15 10.64
N VAL A 407 21.44 -19.82 11.04
CA VAL A 407 20.47 -19.12 10.18
C VAL A 407 20.99 -17.73 9.77
N ASN A 408 21.55 -16.96 10.70
CA ASN A 408 22.15 -15.66 10.38
C ASN A 408 23.38 -15.78 9.48
N SER A 409 24.16 -16.87 9.60
CA SER A 409 25.31 -17.13 8.72
C SER A 409 24.85 -17.52 7.32
N GLN A 410 23.76 -18.28 7.21
CA GLN A 410 23.10 -18.56 5.92
C GLN A 410 22.56 -17.27 5.29
N TYR A 411 21.91 -16.40 6.06
CA TYR A 411 21.46 -15.09 5.57
C TYR A 411 22.62 -14.17 5.17
N LYS A 412 23.73 -14.18 5.92
CA LYS A 412 24.93 -13.39 5.60
C LYS A 412 25.58 -13.87 4.30
N ALA A 413 25.63 -15.19 4.07
CA ALA A 413 26.12 -15.76 2.82
C ALA A 413 25.23 -15.37 1.63
N VAL A 414 23.90 -15.49 1.75
CA VAL A 414 22.94 -15.05 0.73
C VAL A 414 23.05 -13.53 0.46
N TYR A 415 23.30 -12.74 1.51
CA TYR A 415 23.48 -11.30 1.38
C TYR A 415 24.80 -10.93 0.68
N GLU A 416 25.92 -11.55 1.07
CA GLU A 416 27.24 -11.33 0.44
C GLU A 416 27.31 -11.86 -1.00
N GLU A 417 26.41 -12.77 -1.37
CA GLU A 417 26.20 -13.24 -2.75
C GLU A 417 25.34 -12.27 -3.56
N TRP A 418 24.22 -11.81 -2.98
CA TRP A 418 23.36 -10.79 -3.58
C TRP A 418 24.11 -9.46 -3.82
N GLU A 419 24.99 -9.06 -2.89
CA GLU A 419 25.83 -7.86 -3.02
C GLU A 419 26.86 -8.00 -4.16
N ARG A 420 27.45 -9.20 -4.35
CA ARG A 420 28.32 -9.51 -5.49
C ARG A 420 27.56 -9.43 -6.82
N ASP A 421 26.34 -9.93 -6.87
CA ASP A 421 25.52 -9.94 -8.08
C ASP A 421 24.94 -8.56 -8.44
N TRP A 422 24.65 -7.74 -7.43
CA TRP A 422 24.28 -6.34 -7.62
C TRP A 422 25.42 -5.55 -8.30
N ASP A 423 26.66 -5.76 -7.88
CA ASP A 423 27.84 -5.15 -8.50
C ASP A 423 28.06 -5.65 -9.95
N VAL A 424 27.79 -6.93 -10.22
CA VAL A 424 27.84 -7.49 -11.59
C VAL A 424 26.76 -6.87 -12.48
N ARG A 425 25.54 -6.68 -11.98
CA ARG A 425 24.43 -6.05 -12.71
C ARG A 425 24.70 -4.58 -13.02
N GLN A 426 25.25 -3.84 -12.05
CA GLN A 426 25.72 -2.47 -12.26
C GLN A 426 26.88 -2.42 -13.29
N GLY A 427 27.76 -3.42 -13.28
CA GLY A 427 28.80 -3.58 -14.29
C GLY A 427 28.24 -3.80 -15.70
N TRP A 428 27.19 -4.62 -15.83
CA TRP A 428 26.54 -4.90 -17.11
C TRP A 428 25.76 -3.69 -17.65
N GLU A 429 25.01 -2.99 -16.80
CA GLU A 429 24.31 -1.75 -17.17
C GLU A 429 25.28 -0.65 -17.65
N ARG A 430 26.47 -0.54 -17.03
CA ARG A 430 27.53 0.35 -17.51
C ARG A 430 28.08 -0.06 -18.87
N GLN A 431 28.26 -1.37 -19.12
CA GLN A 431 28.73 -1.87 -20.42
C GLN A 431 27.69 -1.64 -21.53
N VAL A 432 26.40 -1.82 -21.24
CA VAL A 432 25.30 -1.54 -22.17
C VAL A 432 25.24 -0.04 -22.48
N ALA A 433 25.32 0.83 -21.48
CA ALA A 433 25.35 2.28 -21.69
C ALA A 433 26.56 2.75 -22.53
N VAL A 434 27.73 2.11 -22.37
CA VAL A 434 28.90 2.36 -23.21
C VAL A 434 28.66 1.88 -24.65
N ALA A 435 28.07 0.70 -24.84
CA ALA A 435 27.74 0.17 -26.16
C ALA A 435 26.72 1.04 -26.90
N GLU A 436 25.67 1.52 -26.23
CA GLU A 436 24.68 2.45 -26.78
C GLU A 436 25.31 3.78 -27.18
N LYS A 437 26.24 4.29 -26.37
CA LYS A 437 26.98 5.52 -26.69
C LYS A 437 27.88 5.36 -27.92
N ILE A 438 28.55 4.22 -28.07
CA ILE A 438 29.36 3.90 -29.26
C ILE A 438 28.47 3.80 -30.50
N LEU A 439 27.30 3.15 -30.38
CA LEU A 439 26.33 3.02 -31.47
C LEU A 439 25.80 4.39 -31.91
N ALA A 440 25.45 5.27 -30.96
CA ALA A 440 25.00 6.62 -31.25
C ALA A 440 26.08 7.48 -31.92
N GLN A 441 27.35 7.31 -31.55
CA GLN A 441 28.49 7.97 -32.19
C GLN A 441 28.74 7.47 -33.62
N ALA A 442 28.55 6.17 -33.86
CA ALA A 442 28.65 5.60 -35.21
C ALA A 442 27.53 6.11 -36.14
N LEU A 443 26.31 6.19 -35.62
CA LEU A 443 25.16 6.68 -36.40
C LEU A 443 25.25 8.19 -36.71
N THR A 444 25.92 8.96 -35.86
CA THR A 444 26.13 10.40 -36.07
C THR A 444 27.34 10.71 -36.96
N SER A 445 28.29 9.79 -37.09
CA SER A 445 29.43 9.93 -38.01
C SER A 445 29.07 9.56 -39.46
N GLU A 446 28.13 8.64 -39.68
CA GLU A 446 27.62 8.30 -41.02
C GLU A 446 26.80 9.43 -41.68
N HIS A 447 26.28 10.39 -40.91
CA HIS A 447 25.57 11.56 -41.44
C HIS A 447 26.45 12.79 -41.72
N ASN A 448 27.76 12.71 -41.45
CA ASN A 448 28.73 13.78 -41.74
C ASN A 448 29.81 13.32 -42.73
N GLY A 449 29.43 12.52 -43.73
CA GLY A 449 30.28 12.28 -44.90
C GLY A 449 30.46 13.56 -45.73
N PRO A 450 31.64 13.79 -46.34
CA PRO A 450 31.91 15.02 -47.09
C PRO A 450 30.98 15.10 -48.30
N ALA A 451 30.35 16.28 -48.46
CA ALA A 451 29.51 16.65 -49.59
C ALA A 451 30.29 16.67 -50.91
#